data_AF-A0AAD5IZ29-F1
#
_entry.id   AF-A0AAD5IZ29-F1
#
_cell.length_a   1.000
_cell.length_b   1.000
_cell.length_c   1.000
_cell.angle_alpha   90.00
_cell.angle_beta   90.00
_cell.angle_gamma   90.00
#
_symmetry.space_group_name_H-M   'P 1'
#
loop_
_entity.id
_entity.type
_entity.pdbx_description
1 polymer ?
#
loop_
_entity_poly.entity_id
_entity_poly.type
_entity_poly.pdbx_seq_one_letter_code
_entity_poly.pdbx_strand_id
1 'polypeptide(L)'
;MEANLLRIVEFKAELKATRDLSRTWELAAPWTRVQIKVPVKFIVGDLDLVYNIPGTKEYIHNGGFKKDVPLLQEVVVMEGVAHFLHQEKPEEVSEHIYDFINKF
;
A
#
# COMPACT_ATOMS: atom_id res chain seq x y z
N MET A 1 5.43 -25.28 -22.38
CA MET A 1 5.37 -24.10 -23.27
C MET A 1 4.39 -23.04 -22.76
N GLU A 2 3.28 -23.41 -22.11
CA GLU A 2 2.27 -22.47 -21.57
C GLU A 2 2.72 -21.68 -20.33
N ALA A 3 3.47 -22.29 -19.41
CA ALA A 3 3.98 -21.59 -18.21
C ALA A 3 4.94 -20.43 -18.55
N ASN A 4 5.69 -20.53 -19.66
CA ASN A 4 6.57 -19.45 -20.12
C ASN A 4 5.77 -18.30 -20.75
N LEU A 5 4.65 -18.61 -21.43
CA LEU A 5 3.77 -17.58 -21.99
C LEU A 5 3.05 -16.81 -20.88
N LEU A 6 2.57 -17.52 -19.85
CA LEU A 6 1.92 -16.92 -18.68
C LEU A 6 2.87 -15.94 -17.95
N ARG A 7 4.11 -16.37 -17.66
CA ARG A 7 5.14 -15.48 -17.06
C ARG A 7 5.45 -14.25 -17.90
N ILE A 8 5.51 -14.37 -19.23
CA ILE A 8 5.80 -13.23 -20.12
C ILE A 8 4.63 -12.23 -20.13
N VAL A 9 3.39 -12.71 -20.10
CA VAL A 9 2.20 -11.86 -20.07
C VAL A 9 2.09 -11.14 -18.73
N GLU A 10 2.30 -11.83 -17.61
CA GLU A 10 2.30 -11.27 -16.26
C GLU A 10 3.35 -10.15 -16.12
N PHE A 11 4.59 -10.41 -16.51
CA PHE A 11 5.66 -9.41 -16.43
C PHE A 11 5.41 -8.18 -17.33
N LYS A 12 4.81 -8.39 -18.52
CA LYS A 12 4.43 -7.27 -19.40
C LYS A 12 3.35 -6.40 -18.79
N ALA A 13 2.39 -6.99 -18.07
CA ALA A 13 1.32 -6.23 -17.42
C ALA A 13 1.89 -5.33 -16.29
N GLU A 14 2.78 -5.87 -15.45
CA GLU A 14 3.45 -5.11 -14.38
C GLU A 14 4.32 -3.97 -14.95
N LEU A 15 5.09 -4.26 -16.00
CA LEU A 15 5.89 -3.23 -16.68
C LEU A 15 5.03 -2.15 -17.35
N LYS A 16 3.84 -2.50 -17.86
CA LYS A 16 2.92 -1.51 -18.41
C LYS A 16 2.37 -0.60 -17.31
N ALA A 17 1.98 -1.15 -16.17
CA ALA A 17 1.47 -0.38 -15.04
C ALA A 17 2.48 0.67 -14.56
N THR A 18 3.77 0.31 -14.49
CA THR A 18 4.84 1.25 -14.12
C THR A 18 5.11 2.32 -15.20
N ARG A 19 4.98 1.99 -16.50
CA ARG A 19 5.19 2.95 -17.61
C ARG A 19 4.05 3.96 -17.77
N ASP A 20 2.84 3.58 -17.39
CA ASP A 20 1.66 4.44 -17.53
C ASP A 20 1.45 5.40 -16.35
N LEU A 21 2.36 5.46 -15.37
CA LEU A 21 2.22 6.29 -14.17
C LEU A 21 1.97 7.77 -14.48
N SER A 22 2.64 8.33 -15.49
CA SER A 22 2.42 9.73 -15.91
C SER A 22 0.99 9.98 -16.39
N ARG A 23 0.43 9.02 -17.15
CA ARG A 23 -0.95 9.10 -17.63
C ARG A 23 -1.94 8.91 -16.49
N THR A 24 -1.67 7.97 -15.58
CA THR A 24 -2.48 7.78 -14.37
C THR A 24 -2.51 9.05 -13.53
N TRP A 25 -1.38 9.75 -13.40
CA TRP A 25 -1.29 11.04 -12.71
C TRP A 25 -2.16 12.13 -13.36
N GLU A 26 -2.12 12.28 -14.68
CA GLU A 26 -2.96 13.24 -15.41
C GLU A 26 -4.45 12.92 -15.23
N LEU A 27 -4.82 11.65 -15.36
CA LEU A 27 -6.20 11.20 -15.15
C LEU A 27 -6.65 11.39 -13.70
N ALA A 28 -5.73 11.30 -12.73
CA ALA A 28 -6.02 11.50 -11.32
C ALA A 28 -6.29 12.97 -10.93
N ALA A 29 -6.08 13.93 -11.84
CA ALA A 29 -6.22 15.36 -11.56
C ALA A 29 -7.56 15.78 -10.91
N PRO A 30 -8.74 15.24 -11.29
CA PRO A 30 -10.01 15.59 -10.65
C PRO A 30 -10.10 15.24 -9.16
N TRP A 31 -9.26 14.32 -8.67
CA TRP A 31 -9.21 13.90 -7.26
C TRP A 31 -8.19 14.69 -6.43
N THR A 32 -7.60 15.74 -6.99
CA THR A 32 -6.64 16.61 -6.27
C THR A 32 -7.26 17.14 -4.97
N ARG A 33 -6.61 16.85 -3.84
CA ARG A 33 -7.02 17.25 -2.46
C ARG A 33 -8.35 16.65 -1.98
N VAL A 34 -8.91 15.67 -2.70
CA VAL A 34 -10.07 14.92 -2.20
C VAL A 34 -9.61 13.97 -1.10
N GLN A 35 -10.32 13.98 0.02
CA GLN A 35 -10.03 13.08 1.14
C GLN A 35 -10.65 11.71 0.95
N ILE A 36 -9.96 10.67 1.41
CA ILE A 36 -10.48 9.31 1.48
C ILE A 36 -11.37 9.17 2.73
N LYS A 37 -12.65 8.88 2.54
CA LYS A 37 -13.68 8.87 3.60
C LYS A 37 -14.12 7.46 4.04
N VAL A 38 -13.31 6.45 3.78
CA VAL A 38 -13.51 5.09 4.30
C VAL A 38 -12.62 4.86 5.53
N PRO A 39 -13.02 4.04 6.51
CA PRO A 39 -12.13 3.60 7.58
C PRO A 39 -10.91 2.87 7.02
N VAL A 40 -9.71 3.19 7.49
CA VAL A 40 -8.46 2.59 7.00
C VAL A 40 -7.61 2.11 8.17
N LYS A 41 -7.03 0.92 8.04
CA LYS A 41 -5.86 0.47 8.80
C LYS A 41 -4.71 0.29 7.82
N PHE A 42 -3.55 0.86 8.12
CA PHE A 42 -2.36 0.77 7.27
C PHE A 42 -1.30 -0.04 7.98
N ILE A 43 -0.73 -1.04 7.29
CA ILE A 43 0.26 -1.98 7.84
C ILE A 43 1.44 -1.98 6.87
N VAL A 44 2.65 -1.84 7.39
CA VAL A 44 3.88 -1.79 6.60
C VAL A 44 5.03 -2.44 7.36
N GLY A 45 5.96 -3.08 6.65
CA GLY A 45 7.21 -3.56 7.23
C GLY A 45 8.23 -2.43 7.39
N ASP A 46 9.05 -2.46 8.44
CA ASP A 46 10.11 -1.47 8.67
C ASP A 46 11.24 -1.54 7.61
N LEU A 47 11.44 -2.72 7.00
CA LEU A 47 12.38 -2.95 5.91
C LEU A 47 11.77 -2.74 4.52
N ASP A 48 10.50 -2.35 4.40
CA ASP A 48 9.85 -2.10 3.11
C ASP A 48 10.54 -0.94 2.38
N LEU A 49 10.95 -1.19 1.13
CA LEU A 49 11.47 -0.20 0.19
C LEU A 49 10.60 1.07 0.14
N VAL A 50 9.29 0.92 0.00
CA VAL A 50 8.33 2.02 -0.19
C VAL A 50 8.27 2.88 1.08
N TYR A 51 8.29 2.23 2.25
CA TYR A 51 8.31 2.91 3.55
C TYR A 51 9.59 3.71 3.78
N ASN A 52 10.70 3.31 3.14
CA ASN A 52 11.99 3.96 3.26
C ASN A 52 12.31 4.93 2.10
N ILE A 53 11.38 5.20 1.19
CA ILE A 53 11.49 6.31 0.23
C ILE A 53 11.55 7.63 1.01
N PRO A 54 12.45 8.57 0.67
CA PRO A 54 12.54 9.87 1.33
C PRO A 54 11.19 10.60 1.35
N GLY A 55 10.75 11.07 2.53
CA GLY A 55 9.48 11.77 2.71
C GLY A 55 8.30 10.86 3.09
N THR A 56 8.38 9.54 2.87
CA THR A 56 7.27 8.62 3.16
C THR A 56 6.99 8.52 4.66
N LYS A 57 8.02 8.34 5.49
CA LYS A 57 7.85 8.25 6.96
C LYS A 57 7.29 9.54 7.53
N GLU A 58 7.78 10.68 7.05
CA GLU A 58 7.29 11.99 7.45
C GLU A 58 5.83 12.18 7.05
N TYR A 59 5.45 11.78 5.84
CA TYR A 59 4.05 11.85 5.39
C TYR A 59 3.13 10.97 6.26
N ILE A 60 3.53 9.72 6.52
CA ILE A 60 2.75 8.75 7.30
C ILE A 60 2.59 9.21 8.75
N HIS A 61 3.68 9.61 9.41
CA HIS A 61 3.70 9.83 10.86
C HIS A 61 3.47 11.28 11.28
N ASN A 62 3.80 12.27 10.43
CA ASN A 62 3.69 13.69 10.80
C ASN A 62 2.35 14.32 10.36
N GLY A 63 1.31 13.49 10.18
CA GLY A 63 -0.07 13.95 9.96
C GLY A 63 -0.47 14.21 8.51
N GLY A 64 0.45 14.14 7.53
CA GLY A 64 0.13 14.25 6.11
C GLY A 64 -0.88 13.17 5.66
N PHE A 65 -0.60 11.92 6.02
CA PHE A 65 -1.45 10.80 5.68
C PHE A 65 -2.82 10.87 6.36
N LYS A 66 -2.85 11.24 7.65
CA LYS A 66 -4.09 11.45 8.40
C LYS A 66 -4.93 12.61 7.86
N LYS A 67 -4.30 13.64 7.30
CA LYS A 67 -4.99 14.77 6.64
C LYS A 67 -5.74 14.32 5.37
N ASP A 68 -5.11 13.46 4.57
CA ASP A 68 -5.73 12.95 3.34
C ASP A 68 -6.70 11.79 3.61
N VAL A 69 -6.45 11.02 4.67
CA VAL A 69 -7.27 9.87 5.14
C VAL A 69 -7.76 10.13 6.57
N PRO A 70 -8.77 11.00 6.78
CA PRO A 70 -9.22 11.40 8.12
C PRO A 70 -9.71 10.23 8.98
N LEU A 71 -10.18 9.14 8.38
CA LEU A 71 -10.65 7.94 9.10
C LEU A 71 -9.57 6.84 9.25
N LEU A 72 -8.30 7.16 9.00
CA LEU A 72 -7.16 6.28 9.31
C LEU A 72 -7.14 5.96 10.82
N GLN A 73 -7.38 4.71 11.18
CA GLN A 73 -7.46 4.27 12.57
C GLN A 73 -6.08 4.04 13.17
N GLU A 74 -5.24 3.30 12.44
CA GLU A 74 -3.98 2.78 12.96
C GLU A 74 -2.96 2.66 11.83
N VAL A 75 -1.71 3.00 12.15
CA VAL A 75 -0.52 2.72 11.35
C VAL A 75 0.29 1.68 12.13
N VAL A 76 0.43 0.47 11.58
CA VAL A 76 1.25 -0.59 12.14
C VAL A 76 2.55 -0.66 11.36
N VAL A 77 3.67 -0.59 12.07
CA VAL A 77 5.01 -0.82 11.51
C VAL A 77 5.53 -2.13 12.09
N MET A 78 5.68 -3.15 11.24
CA MET A 78 6.14 -4.48 11.63
C MET A 78 7.66 -4.53 11.61
N GLU A 79 8.29 -4.87 12.75
CA GLU A 79 9.74 -4.94 12.89
C GLU A 79 10.32 -6.19 12.20
N GLY A 80 11.39 -6.01 11.44
CA GLY A 80 12.10 -7.07 10.73
C GLY A 80 11.33 -7.64 9.54
N VAL A 81 10.35 -6.91 9.00
CA VAL A 81 9.48 -7.34 7.90
C VAL A 81 9.72 -6.45 6.68
N ALA A 82 9.86 -7.05 5.51
CA ALA A 82 10.06 -6.32 4.26
C ALA A 82 8.73 -6.11 3.50
N HIS A 83 8.79 -6.14 2.18
CA HIS A 83 7.68 -5.72 1.33
C HIS A 83 6.51 -6.72 1.29
N PHE A 84 6.79 -8.02 1.43
CA PHE A 84 5.77 -9.07 1.30
C PHE A 84 5.27 -9.53 2.67
N LEU A 85 4.87 -8.59 3.52
CA LEU A 85 4.45 -8.83 4.91
C LEU A 85 3.39 -9.93 5.08
N HIS A 86 2.45 -10.04 4.13
CA HIS A 86 1.41 -11.07 4.14
C HIS A 86 1.93 -12.50 3.87
N GLN A 87 3.13 -12.64 3.31
CA GLN A 87 3.83 -13.92 3.12
C GLN A 87 4.89 -14.15 4.19
N GLU A 88 5.54 -13.09 4.67
CA GLU A 88 6.57 -13.17 5.73
C GLU A 88 5.97 -13.40 7.12
N LYS A 89 4.79 -12.85 7.39
CA LYS A 89 4.06 -12.92 8.66
C LYS A 89 2.56 -13.15 8.45
N PRO A 90 2.16 -14.26 7.80
CA PRO A 90 0.77 -14.47 7.37
C PRO A 90 -0.23 -14.48 8.54
N GLU A 91 0.13 -15.06 9.69
CA GLU A 91 -0.75 -15.14 10.87
C GLU A 91 -1.03 -13.76 11.46
N GLU A 92 0.02 -12.97 11.71
CA GLU A 92 -0.08 -11.63 12.31
C GLU A 92 -0.85 -10.66 11.41
N VAL A 93 -0.63 -10.73 10.09
CA VAL A 93 -1.37 -9.93 9.11
C VAL A 93 -2.84 -10.35 9.05
N SER A 94 -3.12 -11.65 9.11
CA SER A 94 -4.49 -12.16 9.12
C SER A 94 -5.26 -11.75 10.38
N GLU A 95 -4.59 -11.77 11.54
CA GLU A 95 -5.15 -11.28 12.81
C GLU A 95 -5.48 -9.79 12.73
N HIS A 96 -4.57 -8.96 12.21
CA HIS A 96 -4.84 -7.54 12.00
C HIS A 96 -6.03 -7.27 11.07
N ILE A 97 -6.20 -8.07 10.01
CA ILE A 97 -7.34 -7.96 9.10
C ILE A 97 -8.62 -8.35 9.85
N TYR A 98 -8.63 -9.51 10.52
CA TYR A 98 -9.79 -10.01 11.25
C TYR A 98 -10.25 -9.02 12.33
N ASP A 99 -9.34 -8.51 13.14
CA ASP A 99 -9.64 -7.55 14.19
C ASP A 99 -10.15 -6.21 13.65
N PHE A 100 -9.68 -5.79 12.47
CA PHE A 100 -10.12 -4.54 11.88
C PHE A 100 -11.54 -4.65 11.30
N ILE A 101 -11.83 -5.72 10.56
CA ILE A 101 -13.14 -5.90 9.92
C ILE A 101 -14.26 -6.17 10.93
N ASN A 102 -13.97 -6.85 12.05
CA ASN A 102 -14.96 -7.12 13.10
C ASN A 102 -15.34 -5.90 13.96
N LYS A 103 -14.78 -4.72 13.67
CA LYS A 103 -15.22 -3.45 14.29
C LYS A 103 -16.49 -2.89 13.63
N PHE A 104 -16.95 -3.47 12.52
CA PHE A 104 -18.07 -3.04 11.70
C PHE A 104 -19.06 -4.19 11.47
#